data_AF-A0AAW7ZFP9-F1
#
_entry.id   AF-A0AAW7ZFP9-F1
#
_cell.length_a   1.000
_cell.length_b   1.000
_cell.length_c   1.000
_cell.angle_alpha   90.00
_cell.angle_beta   90.00
_cell.angle_gamma   90.00
#
_symmetry.space_group_name_H-M   'P 1'
#
loop_
_entity.id
_entity.type
_entity.pdbx_description
1 polymer ?
#
loop_
_entity_poly.entity_id
_entity_poly.type
_entity_poly.pdbx_seq_one_letter_code
_entity_poly.pdbx_strand_id
1 'polypeptide(L)'
;MELLCLVNGGPMLTRLSNELYTAIMQANFSKRQRKILDLVIRMSYGCGKKFALLRPMNFELVGIHKTDIGQELEHLSRAGVLFIDDERITLNKDYEQWQVGLASSFCNGGKEWKVSDH
;
A
#
# COMPACT_ATOMS: atom_id res chain seq x y z
N MET A 1 -6.37 -7.35 20.19
CA MET A 1 -4.92 -7.66 20.20
C MET A 1 -4.12 -6.96 19.09
N GLU A 2 -4.71 -6.10 18.25
CA GLU A 2 -4.00 -5.63 17.02
C GLU A 2 -3.49 -4.18 17.03
N LEU A 3 -3.89 -3.36 18.01
CA LEU A 3 -3.34 -2.01 18.16
C LEU A 3 -2.02 -1.97 18.96
N LEU A 4 -1.63 -3.07 19.61
CA LEU A 4 -0.47 -3.11 20.51
C LEU A 4 0.87 -2.75 19.82
N CYS A 5 1.01 -3.01 18.53
CA CYS A 5 2.15 -2.62 17.70
C CYS A 5 2.23 -1.10 17.38
N LEU A 6 1.18 -0.34 17.65
CA LEU A 6 1.14 1.12 17.47
C LEU A 6 1.32 1.90 18.77
N VAL A 7 0.90 1.34 19.92
CA VAL A 7 0.77 2.12 21.17
C VAL A 7 1.88 1.86 22.20
N ASN A 8 2.63 0.75 22.12
CA ASN A 8 3.50 0.33 23.25
C ASN A 8 4.97 0.04 22.92
N GLY A 9 5.49 0.42 21.74
CA GLY A 9 6.88 0.15 21.37
C GLY A 9 7.50 1.33 20.65
N GLY A 10 8.80 1.55 20.85
CA GLY A 10 9.59 2.53 20.10
C GLY A 10 9.50 2.35 18.57
N PRO A 11 10.22 3.16 17.78
CA PRO A 11 10.02 3.23 16.33
C PRO A 11 10.07 1.85 15.67
N MET A 12 8.91 1.38 15.23
CA MET A 12 8.77 0.08 14.58
C MET A 12 9.15 0.24 13.10
N LEU A 13 10.34 -0.26 12.75
CA LEU A 13 10.81 -0.26 11.37
C LEU A 13 10.04 -1.31 10.57
N THR A 14 9.32 -0.87 9.55
CA THR A 14 8.66 -1.79 8.60
C THR A 14 9.65 -2.14 7.50
N ARG A 15 10.02 -3.42 7.41
CA ARG A 15 10.91 -3.92 6.35
C ARG A 15 10.07 -4.26 5.12
N LEU A 16 10.29 -3.52 4.04
CA LEU A 16 9.68 -3.74 2.73
C LEU A 16 10.79 -4.05 1.72
N SER A 17 10.54 -4.95 0.76
CA SER A 17 11.50 -5.12 -0.33
C SER A 17 11.54 -3.85 -1.18
N ASN A 18 12.73 -3.50 -1.68
CA ASN A 18 12.89 -2.32 -2.54
C ASN A 18 12.03 -2.44 -3.80
N GLU A 19 11.92 -3.63 -4.38
CA GLU A 19 11.07 -3.92 -5.53
C GLU A 19 9.60 -3.56 -5.30
N LEU A 20 9.02 -4.02 -4.18
CA LEU A 20 7.65 -3.70 -3.83
C LEU A 20 7.45 -2.21 -3.54
N TYR A 21 8.44 -1.59 -2.88
CA TYR A 21 8.42 -0.15 -2.64
C TYR A 21 8.43 0.64 -3.95
N THR A 22 9.31 0.28 -4.87
CA THR A 22 9.43 0.88 -6.21
C THR A 22 8.14 0.70 -7.01
N ALA A 23 7.53 -0.49 -7.01
CA ALA A 23 6.27 -0.74 -7.68
C ALA A 23 5.16 0.19 -7.17
N ILE A 24 5.04 0.36 -5.85
CA ILE A 24 4.07 1.29 -5.23
C ILE A 24 4.38 2.74 -5.60
N MET A 25 5.66 3.13 -5.71
CA MET A 25 6.05 4.48 -6.10
C MET A 25 5.72 4.80 -7.56
N GLN A 26 5.82 3.82 -8.45
CA GLN A 26 5.61 3.99 -9.88
C GLN A 26 4.13 3.91 -10.27
N ALA A 27 3.31 3.20 -9.50
CA ALA A 27 1.88 3.06 -9.74
C ALA A 27 1.08 4.33 -9.39
N ASN A 28 0.11 4.68 -10.24
CA ASN A 28 -0.73 5.85 -10.12
C ASN A 28 -1.93 5.60 -9.17
N PHE A 29 -1.64 5.52 -7.88
CA PHE A 29 -2.67 5.41 -6.84
C PHE A 29 -3.24 6.77 -6.47
N SER A 30 -4.55 6.82 -6.21
CA SER A 30 -5.16 8.00 -5.58
C SER A 30 -4.58 8.21 -4.17
N LYS A 31 -4.65 9.44 -3.64
CA LYS A 31 -4.24 9.72 -2.25
C LYS A 31 -4.94 8.81 -1.23
N ARG A 32 -6.19 8.43 -1.52
CA ARG A 32 -6.99 7.54 -0.66
C ARG A 32 -6.49 6.09 -0.77
N GLN A 33 -6.24 5.60 -1.97
CA GLN A 33 -5.68 4.26 -2.20
C GLN A 33 -4.31 4.12 -1.56
N ARG A 34 -3.46 5.15 -1.65
CA ARG A 34 -2.16 5.14 -1.00
C ARG A 34 -2.26 4.97 0.52
N LYS A 35 -3.18 5.69 1.18
CA LYS A 35 -3.45 5.53 2.61
C LYS A 35 -3.91 4.10 2.97
N ILE A 36 -4.72 3.47 2.12
CA ILE A 36 -5.13 2.07 2.29
C ILE A 36 -3.90 1.15 2.24
N LEU A 37 -3.06 1.30 1.21
CA LEU A 37 -1.84 0.50 1.06
C LEU A 37 -0.88 0.68 2.23
N ASP A 38 -0.64 1.93 2.66
CA ASP A 38 0.23 2.22 3.81
C ASP A 38 -0.31 1.57 5.09
N LEU A 39 -1.64 1.57 5.31
CA LEU A 39 -2.27 0.90 6.43
C LEU A 39 -2.11 -0.62 6.35
N VAL A 40 -2.39 -1.22 5.19
CA VAL A 40 -2.20 -2.67 4.96
C VAL A 40 -0.75 -3.05 5.23
N ILE A 41 0.22 -2.29 4.72
CA ILE A 41 1.65 -2.55 4.93
C ILE A 41 2.01 -2.48 6.41
N ARG A 42 1.55 -1.46 7.13
CA ARG A 42 1.81 -1.31 8.56
C ARG A 42 1.21 -2.45 9.38
N MET A 43 -0.01 -2.87 9.06
CA MET A 43 -0.75 -3.90 9.81
C MET A 43 -0.35 -5.34 9.42
N SER A 44 0.34 -5.51 8.29
CA SER A 44 0.93 -6.78 7.86
C SER A 44 2.43 -6.83 8.13
N TYR A 45 3.25 -6.32 7.20
CA TYR A 45 4.72 -6.31 7.25
C TYR A 45 5.25 -5.63 8.50
N GLY A 46 4.63 -4.54 8.93
CA GLY A 46 5.01 -3.88 10.19
C GLY A 46 4.90 -4.82 11.38
N CYS A 47 3.94 -5.75 11.37
CA CYS A 47 3.73 -6.75 12.43
C CYS A 47 4.41 -8.11 12.15
N GLY A 48 5.22 -8.23 11.10
CA GLY A 48 5.81 -9.50 10.66
C GLY A 48 4.78 -10.51 10.13
N LYS A 49 3.59 -10.05 9.73
CA LYS A 49 2.49 -10.88 9.21
C LYS A 49 2.43 -10.81 7.68
N LYS A 50 1.90 -11.86 7.06
CA LYS A 50 1.67 -11.92 5.60
C LYS A 50 0.43 -11.14 5.15
N PHE A 51 -0.52 -10.93 6.04
CA PHE A 51 -1.79 -10.25 5.79
C PHE A 51 -2.08 -9.27 6.93
N ALA A 52 -2.92 -8.29 6.64
CA ALA A 52 -3.49 -7.38 7.61
C ALA A 52 -4.91 -7.85 7.97
N LEU A 53 -5.27 -7.78 9.24
CA LEU A 53 -6.67 -7.93 9.68
C LEU A 53 -7.23 -6.52 9.86
N LEU A 54 -8.18 -6.15 9.00
CA LEU A 54 -8.70 -4.79 8.91
C LEU A 54 -10.23 -4.82 8.87
N ARG A 55 -10.83 -4.18 9.87
CA ARG A 55 -12.25 -3.86 9.91
C ARG A 55 -12.49 -2.46 9.35
N PRO A 56 -13.72 -2.11 8.94
CA PRO A 56 -14.03 -0.76 8.44
C PRO A 56 -13.53 0.37 9.36
N MET A 57 -13.63 0.18 10.68
CA MET A 57 -13.16 1.17 11.69
C MET A 57 -11.64 1.43 11.64
N ASN A 58 -10.83 0.49 11.15
CA ASN A 58 -9.38 0.67 11.07
C ASN A 58 -9.00 1.74 10.03
N PHE A 59 -9.83 1.92 9.00
CA PHE A 59 -9.58 2.90 7.94
C PHE A 59 -9.86 4.34 8.38
N GLU A 60 -10.70 4.52 9.40
CA GLU A 60 -10.93 5.83 10.02
C GLU A 60 -9.65 6.36 10.69
N LEU A 61 -8.75 5.47 11.15
CA LEU A 61 -7.45 5.84 11.73
C LEU A 61 -6.54 6.58 10.74
N VAL A 62 -6.72 6.33 9.44
CA VAL A 62 -6.00 7.02 8.36
C VAL A 62 -6.85 8.10 7.67
N GLY A 63 -8.00 8.42 8.26
CA GLY A 63 -8.92 9.45 7.78
C GLY A 63 -9.65 9.06 6.50
N ILE A 64 -10.04 7.79 6.36
CA ILE A 64 -10.92 7.31 5.29
C ILE A 64 -12.26 6.94 5.89
N HIS A 65 -13.33 7.54 5.36
CA HIS A 65 -14.68 7.27 5.85
C HIS A 65 -15.19 5.90 5.36
N LYS A 66 -15.99 5.22 6.19
CA LYS A 66 -16.55 3.88 5.91
C LYS A 66 -17.39 3.78 4.63
N THR A 67 -17.89 4.90 4.10
CA THR A 67 -18.66 4.90 2.84
C THR A 67 -17.76 4.76 1.62
N ASP A 68 -16.53 5.23 1.72
CA ASP A 68 -15.60 5.29 0.58
C ASP A 68 -14.78 4.00 0.50
N ILE A 69 -14.60 3.29 1.63
CA ILE A 69 -13.66 2.17 1.71
C ILE A 69 -14.05 0.99 0.82
N GLY A 70 -15.35 0.67 0.73
CA GLY A 70 -15.82 -0.47 -0.05
C GLY A 70 -15.44 -0.35 -1.54
N GLN A 71 -15.71 0.82 -2.12
CA GLN A 71 -15.40 1.09 -3.53
C GLN A 71 -13.89 1.04 -3.80
N GLU A 72 -13.07 1.59 -2.90
CA GLU A 72 -11.61 1.58 -3.09
C GLU A 72 -11.00 0.19 -2.91
N LEU A 73 -11.50 -0.60 -1.96
CA LEU A 73 -11.09 -1.99 -1.76
C LEU A 73 -11.46 -2.86 -2.97
N GLU A 74 -12.68 -2.70 -3.50
CA GLU A 74 -13.10 -3.37 -4.73
C GLU A 74 -12.21 -2.98 -5.91
N HIS A 75 -11.92 -1.68 -6.07
CA HIS A 75 -11.05 -1.20 -7.13
C HIS A 75 -9.65 -1.79 -7.04
N LEU A 76 -9.03 -1.76 -5.86
CA LEU A 76 -7.68 -2.33 -5.63
C LEU A 76 -7.66 -3.85 -5.80
N SER A 77 -8.74 -4.54 -5.43
CA SER A 77 -8.86 -5.99 -5.63
C SER A 77 -9.00 -6.33 -7.11
N ARG A 78 -9.86 -5.61 -7.85
CA ARG A 78 -10.01 -5.77 -9.31
C ARG A 78 -8.74 -5.43 -10.07
N ALA A 79 -7.97 -4.44 -9.59
CA ALA A 79 -6.67 -4.10 -10.17
C ALA A 79 -5.56 -5.12 -9.81
N GLY A 80 -5.86 -6.18 -9.07
CA GLY A 80 -4.90 -7.22 -8.69
C GLY A 80 -3.89 -6.78 -7.63
N VAL A 81 -4.12 -5.65 -6.96
CA VAL A 81 -3.20 -5.09 -5.94
C VAL A 81 -3.43 -5.75 -4.59
N LEU A 82 -4.68 -6.03 -4.25
CA LEU A 82 -5.08 -6.64 -2.98
C LEU A 82 -5.87 -7.94 -3.18
N PHE A 83 -5.59 -8.93 -2.35
CA PHE A 83 -6.47 -10.07 -2.14
C PHE A 83 -7.22 -9.87 -0.83
N ILE A 84 -8.55 -9.93 -0.90
CA ILE A 84 -9.45 -9.66 0.22
C ILE A 84 -10.26 -10.93 0.50
N ASP A 85 -10.17 -11.40 1.74
CA ASP A 85 -10.89 -12.55 2.28
C ASP A 85 -11.49 -12.14 3.62
N ASP A 86 -12.74 -11.67 3.60
CA ASP A 86 -13.40 -11.00 4.72
C ASP A 86 -12.56 -9.84 5.30
N GLU A 87 -12.12 -9.96 6.56
CA GLU A 87 -11.28 -8.97 7.24
C GLU A 87 -9.78 -9.12 6.89
N ARG A 88 -9.40 -10.20 6.18
CA ARG A 88 -8.00 -10.45 5.80
C ARG A 88 -7.70 -9.76 4.48
N ILE A 89 -6.77 -8.82 4.53
CA ILE A 89 -6.30 -8.08 3.36
C ILE A 89 -4.82 -8.40 3.15
N THR A 90 -4.50 -8.94 1.98
CA THR A 90 -3.14 -9.31 1.58
C THR A 90 -2.71 -8.48 0.39
N LEU A 91 -1.50 -7.93 0.44
CA LEU A 91 -0.90 -7.25 -0.70
C LEU A 91 -0.38 -8.28 -1.70
N ASN A 92 -0.76 -8.16 -2.98
CA ASN A 92 -0.22 -9.01 -4.02
C ASN A 92 1.25 -8.66 -4.26
N LYS A 93 2.14 -9.66 -4.17
CA LYS A 93 3.58 -9.47 -4.38
C LYS A 93 4.01 -9.56 -5.83
N ASP A 94 3.16 -10.13 -6.69
CA ASP A 94 3.37 -10.12 -8.13
C ASP A 94 2.85 -8.79 -8.68
N TYR A 95 3.68 -7.75 -8.53
CA TYR A 95 3.34 -6.38 -8.91
C TYR A 95 3.35 -6.16 -10.43
N GLU A 96 3.85 -7.10 -11.22
CA GLU A 96 3.73 -7.07 -12.69
C GLU A 96 2.29 -7.31 -13.16
N GLN A 97 1.48 -7.97 -12.33
CA GLN A 97 0.06 -8.23 -12.60
C GLN A 97 -0.85 -7.04 -12.24
N TRP A 98 -0.32 -5.99 -11.62
CA TRP A 98 -1.13 -4.87 -11.17
C TRP A 98 -1.65 -4.06 -12.36
N GLN A 99 -2.97 -3.98 -12.49
CA GLN A 99 -3.65 -3.22 -13.55
C GLN A 99 -3.84 -1.76 -13.13
N VAL A 100 -2.73 -1.11 -12.77
CA VAL A 100 -2.70 0.30 -12.36
C VAL A 100 -1.82 1.06 -13.34
N GLY A 101 -2.29 2.22 -13.81
CA GLY A 101 -1.49 3.08 -14.69
C GLY A 101 -0.20 3.54 -14.01
N LEU A 102 0.81 3.88 -14.80
CA LEU A 102 2.03 4.50 -14.27
C LEU A 102 1.77 5.96 -13.89
N ALA A 103 2.50 6.47 -12.90
CA ALA A 103 2.47 7.87 -12.53
C ALA A 103 2.87 8.73 -13.74
N SER A 104 2.10 9.80 -13.99
CA SER A 104 2.13 10.60 -15.23
C SER A 104 3.49 11.17 -15.63
N SER A 105 4.42 11.29 -14.68
CA SER A 105 5.77 11.80 -14.92
C SER A 105 6.71 10.81 -15.62
N PHE A 106 6.41 9.50 -15.63
CA PHE A 106 7.26 8.48 -16.26
C PHE A 106 7.03 8.35 -17.77
N CYS A 107 5.88 8.77 -18.29
CA CYS A 107 5.55 8.66 -19.72
C CYS A 107 6.16 9.79 -20.57
N ASN A 108 6.81 10.79 -19.96
CA ASN A 108 7.49 11.86 -20.68
C ASN A 108 8.99 11.55 -20.79
N GLY A 109 9.36 10.85 -21.86
CA GLY A 109 10.63 10.91 -22.60
C GLY A 109 11.93 11.05 -21.80
N GLY A 110 12.80 10.04 -21.98
CA GLY A 110 14.19 9.97 -21.51
C GLY A 110 14.85 11.32 -21.25
N LYS A 111 15.04 11.63 -19.98
CA LYS A 111 16.06 12.57 -19.54
C LYS A 111 17.08 11.74 -18.79
N GLU A 112 18.14 11.39 -19.50
CA GLU A 112 19.35 10.78 -18.99
C GLU A 112 19.83 11.60 -17.80
N TRP A 113 19.72 11.03 -16.59
CA TRP A 113 20.32 11.62 -15.41
C TRP A 113 21.82 11.45 -15.53
N LYS A 114 22.51 12.51 -15.99
CA LYS A 114 23.96 12.59 -15.81
C LYS A 114 24.21 12.73 -14.31
N VAL A 115 24.79 11.69 -13.73
CA VAL A 115 25.37 11.75 -12.40
C VAL A 115 26.50 12.78 -12.48
N SER A 116 26.33 13.91 -11.82
CA SER A 116 27.41 14.88 -11.67
C SER A 116 28.31 14.40 -10.53
N ASP A 117 29.42 13.76 -10.90
CA ASP A 117 30.51 13.43 -9.99
C ASP A 117 30.93 14.71 -9.23
N HIS A 118 30.91 14.65 -7.90
CA HIS A 118 31.57 15.59 -7.01
C HIS A 118 32.73 14.89 -6.33
#